data_AF-G8SHX0-F1
#
_entry.id   AF-G8SHX0-F1
#
_cell.length_a   1.000
_cell.length_b   1.000
_cell.length_c   1.000
_cell.angle_alpha   90.00
_cell.angle_beta   90.00
_cell.angle_gamma   90.00
#
_symmetry.space_group_name_H-M   'P 1'
#
loop_
_entity.id
_entity.type
_entity.pdbx_description
1 polymer ?
#
loop_
_entity_poly.entity_id
_entity_poly.type
_entity_poly.pdbx_seq_one_letter_code
_entity_poly.pdbx_strand_id
1 'polypeptide(L)'
;MKLPSPRGSLSSALIDTLGGVTRDLTAEPDSDEDLQLSLFVCYELAYRGWDGVDDAWEHDPDLLRLRTDLESRYADTLHALVGAPEPADPSTVPAQLAAIVAADDGPSLSGYLRGRATREQFREFVVHRSIYHLREADPHSWAIPRLGGRAKAALIEIQLDEYGGGVTGRMHQELFKQTMSWFGLDLGYHAYLDAVPAATLAVNNLMSYFGLHRARRGAVLGHLAAYEMTSSLPNRSYGNGLRRLGGDPAATAFYDEHVEADAVHEQIAAHDMCGTFALAEPELAGQVLWGARCALAVDNLWATAVLDAWAAGHTSLRE
;
A
#
# COMPACT_ATOMS: atom_id res chain seq x y z
N MET A 1 -10.19 -16.59 1.60
CA MET A 1 -9.66 -16.06 2.87
C MET A 1 -10.81 -15.80 3.82
N LYS A 2 -10.68 -16.17 5.10
CA LYS A 2 -11.76 -15.98 6.09
C LYS A 2 -11.84 -14.53 6.54
N LEU A 3 -13.04 -14.08 6.92
CA LEU A 3 -13.23 -12.80 7.60
C LEU A 3 -12.32 -12.71 8.85
N PRO A 4 -11.73 -11.54 9.13
CA PRO A 4 -10.83 -11.34 10.26
C PRO A 4 -11.57 -11.30 11.59
N SER A 5 -10.82 -11.29 12.69
CA SER A 5 -11.36 -11.02 14.02
C SER A 5 -11.74 -9.54 14.15
N PRO A 6 -12.92 -9.19 14.67
CA PRO A 6 -13.33 -7.80 14.83
C PRO A 6 -12.47 -7.05 15.85
N ARG A 7 -12.33 -5.74 15.66
CA ARG A 7 -11.48 -4.83 16.45
C ARG A 7 -12.27 -3.69 17.12
N GLY A 8 -13.59 -3.70 17.01
CA GLY A 8 -14.49 -2.75 17.64
C GLY A 8 -15.95 -2.98 17.21
N SER A 9 -16.84 -2.06 17.58
CA SER A 9 -18.28 -2.20 17.32
C SER A 9 -18.58 -2.27 15.82
N LEU A 10 -17.91 -1.46 15.01
CA LEU A 10 -18.19 -1.43 13.57
C LEU A 10 -17.71 -2.69 12.87
N SER A 11 -16.46 -3.10 13.06
CA SER A 11 -15.93 -4.31 12.43
C SER A 11 -16.70 -5.55 12.87
N SER A 12 -17.17 -5.62 14.11
CA SER A 12 -18.09 -6.68 14.55
C SER A 12 -19.38 -6.70 13.74
N ALA A 13 -20.06 -5.56 13.64
CA ALA A 13 -21.32 -5.45 12.90
C ALA A 13 -21.15 -5.75 11.40
N LEU A 14 -20.05 -5.29 10.81
CA LEU A 14 -19.70 -5.54 9.42
C LEU A 14 -19.42 -7.03 9.16
N ILE A 15 -18.60 -7.68 9.99
CA ILE A 15 -18.27 -9.11 9.86
C ILE A 15 -19.52 -9.98 10.04
N ASP A 16 -20.36 -9.68 11.03
CA ASP A 16 -21.63 -10.38 11.24
C ASP A 16 -22.59 -10.20 10.06
N THR A 17 -22.63 -9.00 9.48
CA THR A 17 -23.45 -8.70 8.30
C THR A 17 -22.98 -9.47 7.08
N LEU A 18 -21.68 -9.43 6.76
CA LEU A 18 -21.11 -10.17 5.63
C LEU A 18 -21.20 -11.69 5.82
N GLY A 19 -21.12 -12.17 7.07
CA GLY A 19 -21.32 -13.57 7.43
C GLY A 19 -22.78 -14.04 7.45
N GLY A 20 -23.75 -13.16 7.18
CA GLY A 20 -25.18 -13.48 7.12
C GLY A 20 -25.85 -13.68 8.49
N VAL A 21 -25.24 -13.19 9.57
CA VAL A 21 -25.77 -13.29 10.94
C VAL A 21 -26.81 -12.19 11.20
N THR A 22 -26.50 -10.95 10.81
CA THR A 22 -27.39 -9.78 10.93
C THR A 22 -27.38 -8.97 9.63
N ARG A 23 -28.11 -7.85 9.58
CA ARG A 23 -27.97 -6.85 8.51
C ARG A 23 -28.03 -5.46 9.12
N ASP A 24 -27.03 -5.18 9.96
CA ASP A 24 -26.89 -3.91 10.67
C ASP A 24 -25.50 -3.34 10.42
N LEU A 25 -25.46 -2.19 9.74
CA LEU A 25 -24.25 -1.44 9.43
C LEU A 25 -24.31 -0.02 10.02
N THR A 26 -25.04 0.16 11.13
CA THR A 26 -25.26 1.47 11.77
C THR A 26 -24.25 1.83 12.86
N ALA A 27 -23.40 0.87 13.26
CA ALA A 27 -22.33 1.11 14.21
C ALA A 27 -21.31 2.12 13.65
N GLU A 28 -20.63 2.82 14.54
CA GLU A 28 -19.54 3.73 14.22
C GLU A 28 -18.20 3.12 14.67
N PRO A 29 -17.07 3.47 14.02
CA PRO A 29 -15.79 2.92 14.44
C PRO A 29 -15.36 3.52 15.78
N ASP A 30 -14.98 2.67 16.73
CA ASP A 30 -14.61 3.09 18.09
C ASP A 30 -13.13 3.47 18.23
N SER A 31 -12.30 3.15 17.23
CA SER A 31 -10.86 3.40 17.22
C SER A 31 -10.29 3.36 15.79
N ASP A 32 -9.03 3.75 15.63
CA ASP A 32 -8.31 3.59 14.35
C ASP A 32 -8.17 2.12 13.94
N GLU A 33 -8.05 1.20 14.91
CA GLU A 33 -8.04 -0.24 14.65
C GLU A 33 -9.36 -0.72 14.06
N ASP A 34 -10.47 -0.22 14.57
CA ASP A 34 -11.81 -0.55 14.08
C ASP A 34 -12.07 0.07 12.70
N LEU A 35 -11.71 1.35 12.52
CA LEU A 35 -11.86 2.07 11.26
C LEU A 35 -11.05 1.43 10.14
N GLN A 36 -9.74 1.21 10.36
CA GLN A 36 -8.85 0.74 9.30
C GLN A 36 -9.13 -0.72 8.94
N LEU A 37 -9.52 -1.57 9.89
CA LEU A 37 -9.97 -2.93 9.57
C LEU A 37 -11.29 -2.93 8.80
N SER A 38 -12.27 -2.15 9.24
CA SER A 38 -13.57 -2.09 8.55
C SER A 38 -13.43 -1.59 7.11
N LEU A 39 -12.59 -0.58 6.90
CA LEU A 39 -12.29 -0.06 5.57
C LEU A 39 -11.54 -1.09 4.71
N PHE A 40 -10.59 -1.82 5.29
CA PHE A 40 -9.87 -2.91 4.61
C PHE A 40 -10.82 -4.03 4.17
N VAL A 41 -11.73 -4.46 5.04
CA VAL A 41 -12.75 -5.47 4.75
C VAL A 41 -13.65 -5.03 3.58
N CYS A 42 -14.06 -3.76 3.55
CA CYS A 42 -14.84 -3.20 2.45
C CYS A 42 -14.06 -3.16 1.12
N TYR A 43 -12.76 -2.86 1.16
CA TYR A 43 -11.94 -2.82 -0.06
C TYR A 43 -11.65 -4.20 -0.63
N GLU A 44 -11.51 -5.22 0.21
CA GLU A 44 -11.16 -6.56 -0.27
C GLU A 44 -12.24 -7.19 -1.16
N LEU A 45 -13.49 -6.73 -1.05
CA LEU A 45 -14.58 -7.14 -1.94
C LEU A 45 -14.35 -6.72 -3.41
N ALA A 46 -13.53 -5.70 -3.67
CA ALA A 46 -13.14 -5.35 -5.03
C ALA A 46 -11.96 -6.21 -5.55
N TYR A 47 -11.29 -6.98 -4.69
CA TYR A 47 -10.15 -7.81 -5.04
C TYR A 47 -10.53 -9.30 -5.07
N ARG A 48 -10.18 -10.07 -4.03
CA ARG A 48 -10.42 -11.52 -3.98
C ARG A 48 -11.60 -11.91 -3.08
N GLY A 49 -12.25 -10.94 -2.44
CA GLY A 49 -13.40 -11.16 -1.56
C GLY A 49 -13.06 -11.97 -0.31
N TRP A 50 -14.11 -12.54 0.30
CA TRP A 50 -14.03 -13.30 1.55
C TRP A 50 -14.76 -14.64 1.41
N ASP A 51 -14.23 -15.70 2.04
CA ASP A 51 -14.82 -17.03 1.99
C ASP A 51 -16.23 -17.01 2.59
N GLY A 52 -17.22 -17.43 1.79
CA GLY A 52 -18.61 -17.51 2.23
C GLY A 52 -19.38 -16.19 2.18
N VAL A 53 -18.78 -15.10 1.69
CA VAL A 53 -19.46 -13.83 1.43
C VAL A 53 -19.91 -13.79 -0.03
N ASP A 54 -21.14 -13.37 -0.29
CA ASP A 54 -21.69 -13.23 -1.65
C ASP A 54 -20.99 -12.08 -2.40
N ASP A 55 -20.50 -12.33 -3.61
CA ASP A 55 -19.84 -11.33 -4.46
C ASP A 55 -20.73 -10.11 -4.75
N ALA A 56 -22.06 -10.25 -4.66
CA ALA A 56 -22.99 -9.14 -4.81
C ALA A 56 -22.80 -8.02 -3.76
N TRP A 57 -22.14 -8.31 -2.62
CA TRP A 57 -21.80 -7.30 -1.61
C TRP A 57 -20.90 -6.19 -2.14
N GLU A 58 -20.07 -6.44 -3.17
CA GLU A 58 -19.25 -5.40 -3.81
C GLU A 58 -20.09 -4.18 -4.26
N HIS A 59 -21.35 -4.42 -4.60
CA HIS A 59 -22.29 -3.41 -5.09
C HIS A 59 -23.51 -3.20 -4.16
N ASP A 60 -23.48 -3.72 -2.94
CA ASP A 60 -24.58 -3.50 -1.99
C ASP A 60 -24.65 -2.02 -1.57
N PRO A 61 -25.81 -1.35 -1.72
CA PRO A 61 -25.93 0.09 -1.44
C PRO A 61 -25.62 0.49 0.00
N ASP A 62 -25.97 -0.35 0.99
CA ASP A 62 -25.73 -0.02 2.39
C ASP A 62 -24.24 -0.13 2.71
N LEU A 63 -23.56 -1.13 2.13
CA LEU A 63 -22.12 -1.27 2.26
C LEU A 63 -21.35 -0.15 1.57
N LEU A 64 -21.78 0.27 0.37
CA LEU A 64 -21.17 1.39 -0.35
C LEU A 64 -21.33 2.71 0.41
N ARG A 65 -22.47 2.92 1.09
CA ARG A 65 -22.68 4.07 1.98
C ARG A 65 -21.70 4.02 3.15
N LEU A 66 -21.63 2.90 3.86
CA LEU A 66 -20.67 2.72 4.96
C LEU A 66 -19.23 2.99 4.51
N ARG A 67 -18.80 2.39 3.39
CA ARG A 67 -17.45 2.61 2.84
C ARG A 67 -17.21 4.09 2.56
N THR A 68 -18.18 4.81 1.99
CA THR A 68 -18.08 6.24 1.71
C THR A 68 -17.88 7.06 2.98
N ASP A 69 -18.58 6.72 4.06
CA ASP A 69 -18.46 7.42 5.35
C ASP A 69 -17.08 7.17 6.01
N LEU A 70 -16.58 5.92 5.95
CA LEU A 70 -15.23 5.58 6.42
C LEU A 70 -14.13 6.25 5.59
N GLU A 71 -14.31 6.29 4.28
CA GLU A 71 -13.44 7.00 3.36
C GLU A 71 -13.37 8.50 3.67
N SER A 72 -14.49 9.13 4.02
CA SER A 72 -14.51 10.55 4.41
C SER A 72 -13.66 10.78 5.66
N ARG A 73 -13.82 9.94 6.68
CA ARG A 73 -13.01 10.03 7.92
C ARG A 73 -11.53 9.83 7.63
N TYR A 74 -11.20 8.87 6.76
CA TYR A 74 -9.80 8.64 6.38
C TYR A 74 -9.23 9.81 5.57
N ALA A 75 -10.03 10.41 4.68
CA ALA A 75 -9.64 11.61 3.94
C ALA A 75 -9.34 12.79 4.86
N ASP A 76 -10.12 13.00 5.92
CA ASP A 76 -9.88 14.04 6.93
C ASP A 76 -8.54 13.84 7.63
N THR A 77 -8.18 12.60 7.96
CA THR A 77 -6.85 12.26 8.49
C THR A 77 -5.73 12.58 7.50
N LEU A 78 -5.90 12.26 6.22
CA LEU A 78 -4.91 12.58 5.18
C LEU A 78 -4.76 14.10 5.01
N HIS A 79 -5.85 14.85 5.01
CA HIS A 79 -5.81 16.31 4.94
C HIS A 79 -5.15 16.95 6.16
N ALA A 80 -5.39 16.41 7.36
CA ALA A 80 -4.71 16.86 8.56
C ALA A 80 -3.19 16.57 8.50
N LEU A 81 -2.80 15.46 7.87
CA LEU A 81 -1.42 15.02 7.78
C LEU A 81 -0.59 15.80 6.74
N VAL A 82 -1.12 16.01 5.54
CA VAL A 82 -0.36 16.58 4.41
C VAL A 82 -1.01 17.79 3.73
N GLY A 83 -2.10 18.31 4.31
CA GLY A 83 -2.94 19.34 3.71
C GLY A 83 -3.86 18.80 2.61
N ALA A 84 -4.74 19.68 2.11
CA ALA A 84 -5.55 19.41 0.93
C ALA A 84 -4.69 19.45 -0.36
N PRO A 85 -5.14 18.82 -1.46
CA PRO A 85 -4.50 19.00 -2.76
C PRO A 85 -4.66 20.45 -3.22
N GLU A 86 -3.53 21.12 -3.47
CA GLU A 86 -3.48 22.49 -4.00
C GLU A 86 -3.20 22.49 -5.51
N PRO A 87 -3.76 23.45 -6.29
CA PRO A 87 -3.40 23.60 -7.70
C PRO A 87 -1.89 23.72 -7.91
N ALA A 88 -1.38 23.08 -8.95
CA ALA A 88 0.04 23.09 -9.29
C ALA A 88 0.22 23.38 -10.79
N ASP A 89 1.34 24.00 -11.15
CA ASP A 89 1.74 24.11 -12.56
C ASP A 89 2.08 22.71 -13.10
N PRO A 90 1.33 22.20 -14.10
CA PRO A 90 1.54 20.88 -14.68
C PRO A 90 2.96 20.62 -15.16
N SER A 91 3.64 21.66 -15.69
CA SER A 91 5.00 21.53 -16.25
C SER A 91 6.06 21.27 -15.19
N THR A 92 5.74 21.53 -13.92
CA THR A 92 6.66 21.41 -12.79
C THR A 92 6.48 20.13 -11.99
N VAL A 93 5.46 19.33 -12.30
CA VAL A 93 5.10 18.12 -11.52
C VAL A 93 6.29 17.17 -11.32
N PRO A 94 7.08 16.79 -12.34
CA PRO A 94 8.22 15.90 -12.13
C PRO A 94 9.28 16.48 -11.17
N ALA A 95 9.59 17.77 -11.30
CA ALA A 95 10.55 18.44 -10.42
C ALA A 95 10.02 18.56 -8.98
N GLN A 96 8.72 18.80 -8.80
CA GLN A 96 8.09 18.84 -7.48
C GLN A 96 8.01 17.46 -6.84
N LEU A 97 7.77 16.38 -7.60
CA LEU A 97 7.86 15.00 -7.08
C LEU A 97 9.26 14.69 -6.57
N ALA A 98 10.30 15.05 -7.34
CA ALA A 98 11.69 14.88 -6.90
C ALA A 98 11.99 15.67 -5.63
N ALA A 99 11.47 16.90 -5.51
CA ALA A 99 11.61 17.71 -4.31
C ALA A 99 10.88 17.10 -3.10
N ILE A 100 9.68 16.52 -3.30
CA ILE A 100 8.93 15.83 -2.24
C ILE A 100 9.74 14.63 -1.72
N VAL A 101 10.26 13.79 -2.61
CA VAL A 101 11.07 12.63 -2.23
C VAL A 101 12.37 13.04 -1.54
N ALA A 102 13.07 14.06 -2.06
CA ALA A 102 14.32 14.53 -1.47
C ALA A 102 14.14 15.20 -0.10
N ALA A 103 12.95 15.75 0.17
CA ALA A 103 12.61 16.38 1.45
C ALA A 103 12.08 15.40 2.50
N ASP A 104 11.86 14.14 2.14
CA ASP A 104 11.40 13.12 3.08
C ASP A 104 12.48 12.80 4.11
N ASP A 105 12.26 13.22 5.35
CA ASP A 105 13.16 13.05 6.49
C ASP A 105 12.63 12.03 7.52
N GLY A 106 11.74 11.14 7.07
CA GLY A 106 11.18 10.05 7.85
C GLY A 106 12.20 9.13 8.50
N PRO A 107 11.78 8.31 9.47
CA PRO A 107 12.69 7.46 10.21
C PRO A 107 13.33 6.41 9.28
N SER A 108 14.64 6.18 9.44
CA SER A 108 15.40 5.26 8.57
C SER A 108 15.16 3.78 8.94
N LEU A 109 13.97 3.27 8.66
CA LEU A 109 13.61 1.86 8.84
C LEU A 109 14.50 0.93 7.99
N SER A 110 14.76 1.31 6.73
CA SER A 110 15.66 0.57 5.85
C SER A 110 17.09 0.51 6.38
N GLY A 111 17.59 1.61 6.95
CA GLY A 111 18.87 1.64 7.64
C GLY A 111 18.89 0.76 8.90
N TYR A 112 17.79 0.73 9.66
CA TYR A 112 17.63 -0.16 10.82
C TYR A 112 17.67 -1.64 10.39
N LEU A 113 16.88 -2.05 9.39
CA LEU A 113 16.83 -3.43 8.91
C LEU A 113 18.18 -3.89 8.34
N ARG A 114 18.86 -2.99 7.61
CA ARG A 114 20.21 -3.25 7.08
C ARG A 114 21.21 -3.59 8.17
N GLY A 115 21.29 -2.78 9.22
CA GLY A 115 22.41 -2.81 10.18
C GLY A 115 22.11 -3.38 11.56
N ARG A 116 20.87 -3.32 12.03
CA ARG A 116 20.53 -3.50 13.45
C ARG A 116 19.46 -4.55 13.73
N ALA A 117 18.50 -4.73 12.81
CA ALA A 117 17.38 -5.64 13.07
C ALA A 117 17.83 -7.06 13.39
N THR A 118 17.16 -7.68 14.36
CA THR A 118 17.25 -9.12 14.61
C THR A 118 16.48 -9.91 13.54
N ARG A 119 16.62 -11.24 13.54
CA ARG A 119 15.85 -12.10 12.65
C ARG A 119 14.35 -12.00 12.93
N GLU A 120 13.98 -11.87 14.20
CA GLU A 120 12.59 -11.73 14.65
C GLU A 120 11.99 -10.39 14.19
N GLN A 121 12.71 -9.27 14.33
CA GLN A 121 12.24 -7.97 13.85
C GLN A 121 12.11 -7.93 12.32
N PHE A 122 13.06 -8.54 11.58
CA PHE A 122 12.94 -8.66 10.13
C PHE A 122 11.75 -9.54 9.75
N ARG A 123 11.49 -10.63 10.49
CA ARG A 123 10.30 -11.46 10.30
C ARG A 123 9.01 -10.65 10.50
N GLU A 124 8.92 -9.83 11.54
CA GLU A 124 7.78 -8.93 11.75
C GLU A 124 7.60 -7.94 10.59
N PHE A 125 8.69 -7.33 10.11
CA PHE A 125 8.65 -6.48 8.92
C PHE A 125 8.06 -7.21 7.70
N VAL A 126 8.46 -8.46 7.46
CA VAL A 126 7.91 -9.29 6.37
C VAL A 126 6.43 -9.60 6.61
N VAL A 127 6.00 -9.81 7.85
CA VAL A 127 4.58 -9.96 8.21
C VAL A 127 3.79 -8.71 7.83
N HIS A 128 4.23 -7.51 8.22
CA HIS A 128 3.57 -6.25 7.83
C HIS A 128 3.47 -6.10 6.31
N ARG A 129 4.58 -6.33 5.61
CA ARG A 129 4.66 -6.16 4.16
C ARG A 129 3.87 -7.22 3.38
N SER A 130 3.62 -8.39 3.96
CA SER A 130 2.82 -9.45 3.32
C SER A 130 1.40 -9.04 2.96
N ILE A 131 0.83 -8.04 3.66
CA ILE A 131 -0.51 -7.53 3.37
C ILE A 131 -0.56 -6.81 2.01
N TYR A 132 0.51 -6.12 1.64
CA TYR A 132 0.61 -5.45 0.34
C TYR A 132 1.31 -6.33 -0.70
N HIS A 133 2.51 -6.85 -0.40
CA HIS A 133 3.34 -7.49 -1.42
C HIS A 133 2.73 -8.78 -2.01
N LEU A 134 1.78 -9.43 -1.35
CA LEU A 134 1.04 -10.57 -1.92
C LEU A 134 -0.08 -10.17 -2.91
N ARG A 135 -0.26 -8.87 -3.13
CA ARG A 135 -1.10 -8.22 -4.15
C ARG A 135 -0.40 -6.99 -4.75
N GLU A 136 0.92 -6.99 -4.77
CA GLU A 136 1.71 -5.90 -5.32
C GLU A 136 1.24 -5.55 -6.73
N ALA A 137 1.15 -4.25 -7.01
CA ALA A 137 0.61 -3.63 -8.23
C ALA A 137 -0.92 -3.69 -8.42
N ASP A 138 -1.65 -4.63 -7.80
CA ASP A 138 -3.11 -4.76 -7.98
C ASP A 138 -3.87 -3.43 -7.71
N PRO A 139 -3.59 -2.65 -6.63
CA PRO A 139 -4.29 -1.39 -6.39
C PRO A 139 -4.04 -0.31 -7.45
N HIS A 140 -2.82 -0.25 -8.00
CA HIS A 140 -2.45 0.73 -9.03
C HIS A 140 -3.04 0.37 -10.39
N SER A 141 -3.23 -0.93 -10.66
CA SER A 141 -3.88 -1.43 -11.88
C SER A 141 -5.30 -0.88 -12.09
N TRP A 142 -6.03 -0.52 -11.02
CA TRP A 142 -7.34 0.14 -11.15
C TRP A 142 -7.29 1.51 -11.85
N ALA A 143 -6.12 2.14 -11.94
CA ALA A 143 -5.95 3.38 -12.69
C ALA A 143 -5.98 3.15 -14.22
N ILE A 144 -5.53 1.98 -14.70
CA ILE A 144 -5.41 1.65 -16.14
C ILE A 144 -6.69 1.94 -16.96
N PRO A 145 -7.91 1.54 -16.53
CA PRO A 145 -9.13 1.83 -17.30
C PRO A 145 -9.52 3.31 -17.32
N ARG A 146 -8.94 4.15 -16.46
CA ARG A 146 -9.31 5.56 -16.27
C ARG A 146 -8.35 6.53 -16.95
N LEU A 147 -7.25 6.03 -17.47
CA LEU A 147 -6.23 6.80 -18.16
C LEU A 147 -6.33 6.60 -19.67
N GLY A 148 -5.74 7.55 -20.40
CA GLY A 148 -5.50 7.47 -21.83
C GLY A 148 -4.13 8.02 -22.19
N GLY A 149 -3.75 7.90 -23.46
CA GLY A 149 -2.51 8.50 -23.98
C GLY A 149 -1.22 7.95 -23.34
N ARG A 150 -0.19 8.81 -23.29
CA ARG A 150 1.17 8.45 -22.85
C ARG A 150 1.22 7.97 -21.40
N ALA A 151 0.49 8.64 -20.50
CA ALA A 151 0.43 8.25 -19.10
C ALA A 151 -0.06 6.82 -18.91
N LYS A 152 -1.05 6.38 -19.70
CA LYS A 152 -1.51 4.99 -19.67
C LYS A 152 -0.45 4.01 -20.17
N ALA A 153 0.27 4.35 -21.23
CA ALA A 153 1.34 3.50 -21.75
C ALA A 153 2.46 3.33 -20.72
N ALA A 154 2.88 4.42 -20.08
CA ALA A 154 3.89 4.41 -19.02
C ALA A 154 3.45 3.59 -17.79
N LEU A 155 2.18 3.74 -17.36
CA LEU A 155 1.64 2.91 -16.28
C LEU A 155 1.64 1.42 -16.65
N ILE A 156 1.26 1.06 -17.88
CA ILE A 156 1.29 -0.34 -18.33
C ILE A 156 2.71 -0.90 -18.33
N GLU A 157 3.71 -0.10 -18.72
CA GLU A 157 5.11 -0.50 -18.71
C GLU A 157 5.58 -0.87 -17.29
N ILE A 158 5.35 0.00 -16.30
CA ILE A 158 5.66 -0.28 -14.90
C ILE A 158 4.91 -1.54 -14.45
N GLN A 159 3.60 -1.59 -14.65
CA GLN A 159 2.77 -2.71 -14.17
C GLN A 159 3.16 -4.05 -14.83
N LEU A 160 3.58 -4.06 -16.10
CA LEU A 160 4.03 -5.27 -16.76
C LEU A 160 5.25 -5.88 -16.06
N ASP A 161 6.16 -5.05 -15.59
CA ASP A 161 7.34 -5.47 -14.84
C ASP A 161 6.95 -6.05 -13.47
N GLU A 162 6.09 -5.35 -12.72
CA GLU A 162 5.55 -5.82 -11.43
C GLU A 162 4.86 -7.20 -11.54
N TYR A 163 4.14 -7.42 -12.64
CA TYR A 163 3.54 -8.71 -12.99
C TYR A 163 4.51 -9.70 -13.66
N GLY A 164 5.82 -9.50 -13.50
CA GLY A 164 6.88 -10.41 -13.95
C GLY A 164 6.94 -10.58 -15.47
N GLY A 165 6.48 -9.60 -16.25
CA GLY A 165 6.32 -9.66 -17.69
C GLY A 165 5.37 -10.78 -18.15
N GLY A 166 4.38 -11.15 -17.31
CA GLY A 166 3.47 -12.27 -17.56
C GLY A 166 4.04 -13.65 -17.24
N VAL A 167 5.23 -13.72 -16.63
CA VAL A 167 5.83 -14.98 -16.15
C VAL A 167 5.61 -15.09 -14.65
N THR A 168 4.77 -16.03 -14.21
CA THR A 168 4.36 -16.18 -12.80
C THR A 168 5.55 -16.23 -11.84
N GLY A 169 6.61 -16.99 -12.16
CA GLY A 169 7.78 -17.12 -11.29
C GLY A 169 8.63 -15.86 -11.14
N ARG A 170 8.37 -14.81 -11.93
CA ARG A 170 9.00 -13.49 -11.82
C ARG A 170 8.08 -12.42 -11.25
N MET A 171 6.80 -12.72 -11.03
CA MET A 171 5.89 -11.77 -10.41
C MET A 171 6.42 -11.39 -9.04
N HIS A 172 6.43 -10.10 -8.71
CA HIS A 172 6.98 -9.64 -7.42
C HIS A 172 6.25 -10.28 -6.23
N GLN A 173 4.95 -10.53 -6.38
CA GLN A 173 4.15 -11.30 -5.41
C GLN A 173 4.71 -12.71 -5.14
N GLU A 174 5.20 -13.41 -6.16
CA GLU A 174 5.79 -14.75 -6.02
C GLU A 174 7.24 -14.71 -5.52
N LEU A 175 8.00 -13.67 -5.88
CA LEU A 175 9.33 -13.44 -5.31
C LEU A 175 9.24 -13.14 -3.80
N PHE A 176 8.26 -12.35 -3.37
CA PHE A 176 8.06 -12.05 -1.95
C PHE A 176 7.71 -13.30 -1.13
N LYS A 177 6.97 -14.25 -1.72
CA LYS A 177 6.71 -15.55 -1.08
C LYS A 177 8.00 -16.34 -0.81
N GLN A 178 9.06 -16.15 -1.59
CA GLN A 178 10.36 -16.78 -1.31
C GLN A 178 10.99 -16.19 -0.04
N THR A 179 10.94 -14.87 0.13
CA THR A 179 11.33 -14.21 1.38
C THR A 179 10.51 -14.74 2.56
N MET A 180 9.19 -14.86 2.40
CA MET A 180 8.30 -15.39 3.44
C MET A 180 8.62 -16.83 3.82
N SER A 181 8.88 -17.69 2.82
CA SER A 181 9.27 -19.09 3.00
C SER A 181 10.54 -19.23 3.83
N TRP A 182 11.55 -18.39 3.59
CA TRP A 182 12.81 -18.38 4.36
C TRP A 182 12.61 -18.07 5.85
N PHE A 183 11.61 -17.24 6.18
CA PHE A 183 11.22 -16.99 7.56
C PHE A 183 10.31 -18.07 8.15
N GLY A 184 9.83 -19.03 7.37
CA GLY A 184 8.81 -20.00 7.79
C GLY A 184 7.46 -19.34 8.04
N LEU A 185 7.09 -18.34 7.23
CA LEU A 185 5.76 -17.72 7.24
C LEU A 185 4.76 -18.54 6.41
N ASP A 186 3.48 -18.43 6.77
CA ASP A 186 2.36 -18.86 5.94
C ASP A 186 2.29 -17.98 4.69
N LEU A 187 2.21 -18.60 3.51
CA LEU A 187 2.19 -17.92 2.21
C LEU A 187 0.77 -17.56 1.75
N GLY A 188 -0.25 -17.91 2.55
CA GLY A 188 -1.64 -17.60 2.30
C GLY A 188 -1.88 -16.10 2.19
N TYR A 189 -2.67 -15.72 1.20
CA TYR A 189 -3.10 -14.34 1.01
C TYR A 189 -3.86 -13.84 2.25
N HIS A 190 -3.39 -12.72 2.81
CA HIS A 190 -3.88 -12.13 4.07
C HIS A 190 -3.83 -13.04 5.31
N ALA A 191 -2.95 -14.06 5.33
CA ALA A 191 -2.79 -14.97 6.47
C ALA A 191 -2.46 -14.25 7.81
N TYR A 192 -1.86 -13.07 7.73
CA TYR A 192 -1.45 -12.26 8.88
C TYR A 192 -2.32 -11.03 9.14
N LEU A 193 -3.50 -10.95 8.53
CA LEU A 193 -4.38 -9.79 8.69
C LEU A 193 -4.71 -9.49 10.16
N ASP A 194 -4.99 -10.52 10.95
CA ASP A 194 -5.29 -10.37 12.39
C ASP A 194 -4.08 -9.88 13.21
N ALA A 195 -2.85 -10.14 12.74
CA ALA A 195 -1.62 -9.80 13.45
C ALA A 195 -1.13 -8.37 13.18
N VAL A 196 -1.55 -7.72 12.08
CA VAL A 196 -1.03 -6.39 11.75
C VAL A 196 -1.86 -5.25 12.37
N PRO A 197 -1.23 -4.16 12.84
CA PRO A 197 -1.92 -3.02 13.43
C PRO A 197 -2.57 -2.10 12.38
N ALA A 198 -3.41 -1.18 12.84
CA ALA A 198 -4.11 -0.17 12.04
C ALA A 198 -3.17 0.59 11.09
N ALA A 199 -1.95 0.91 11.55
CA ALA A 199 -0.97 1.62 10.73
C ALA A 199 -0.60 0.86 9.44
N THR A 200 -0.53 -0.47 9.49
CA THR A 200 -0.28 -1.31 8.30
C THR A 200 -1.48 -1.33 7.38
N LEU A 201 -2.68 -1.41 7.96
CA LEU A 201 -3.93 -1.35 7.21
C LEU A 201 -4.12 0.01 6.54
N ALA A 202 -3.72 1.11 7.19
CA ALA A 202 -3.76 2.46 6.63
C ALA A 202 -2.91 2.59 5.36
N VAL A 203 -1.66 2.09 5.38
CA VAL A 203 -0.79 2.05 4.18
C VAL A 203 -1.51 1.35 3.01
N ASN A 204 -2.14 0.21 3.29
CA ASN A 204 -2.85 -0.59 2.31
C ASN A 204 -4.16 0.06 1.82
N ASN A 205 -4.92 0.64 2.74
CA ASN A 205 -6.18 1.31 2.47
C ASN A 205 -5.98 2.55 1.61
N LEU A 206 -4.85 3.26 1.77
CA LEU A 206 -4.50 4.42 0.94
C LEU A 206 -4.47 4.07 -0.55
N MET A 207 -3.85 2.95 -0.90
CA MET A 207 -3.74 2.51 -2.28
C MET A 207 -5.10 2.21 -2.88
N SER A 208 -5.98 1.53 -2.13
CA SER A 208 -7.35 1.22 -2.58
C SER A 208 -8.25 2.46 -2.60
N TYR A 209 -8.07 3.38 -1.66
CA TYR A 209 -8.77 4.66 -1.59
C TYR A 209 -8.53 5.51 -2.84
N PHE A 210 -7.30 5.56 -3.34
CA PHE A 210 -7.00 6.20 -4.63
C PHE A 210 -7.38 5.31 -5.81
N GLY A 211 -7.04 4.02 -5.74
CA GLY A 211 -7.22 3.02 -6.77
C GLY A 211 -8.66 2.78 -7.15
N LEU A 212 -9.64 2.83 -6.26
CA LEU A 212 -11.04 2.54 -6.61
C LEU A 212 -11.85 3.76 -7.11
N HIS A 213 -11.24 4.95 -7.10
CA HIS A 213 -11.96 6.19 -7.39
C HIS A 213 -11.41 6.93 -8.60
N ARG A 214 -12.22 7.05 -9.66
CA ARG A 214 -11.85 7.81 -10.87
C ARG A 214 -11.47 9.27 -10.57
N ALA A 215 -12.13 9.88 -9.60
CA ALA A 215 -11.84 11.24 -9.16
C ALA A 215 -10.46 11.41 -8.54
N ARG A 216 -9.82 10.30 -8.11
CA ARG A 216 -8.51 10.26 -7.43
C ARG A 216 -7.39 9.71 -8.32
N ARG A 217 -7.61 9.66 -9.64
CA ARG A 217 -6.64 9.10 -10.60
C ARG A 217 -5.30 9.84 -10.64
N GLY A 218 -5.25 11.13 -10.29
CA GLY A 218 -3.97 11.82 -10.10
C GLY A 218 -3.24 11.32 -8.85
N ALA A 219 -3.98 11.10 -7.75
CA ALA A 219 -3.41 10.68 -6.48
C ALA A 219 -2.79 9.28 -6.55
N VAL A 220 -3.44 8.32 -7.22
CA VAL A 220 -2.88 6.96 -7.39
C VAL A 220 -1.60 6.99 -8.23
N LEU A 221 -1.50 7.85 -9.25
CA LEU A 221 -0.28 8.01 -10.04
C LEU A 221 0.85 8.65 -9.22
N GLY A 222 0.53 9.69 -8.46
CA GLY A 222 1.50 10.31 -7.56
C GLY A 222 1.99 9.38 -6.46
N HIS A 223 1.09 8.57 -5.90
CA HIS A 223 1.44 7.53 -4.94
C HIS A 223 2.39 6.50 -5.56
N LEU A 224 2.07 5.99 -6.76
CA LEU A 224 2.97 5.05 -7.45
C LEU A 224 4.33 5.69 -7.70
N ALA A 225 4.36 6.92 -8.22
CA ALA A 225 5.60 7.64 -8.47
C ALA A 225 6.45 7.81 -7.20
N ALA A 226 5.84 8.08 -6.04
CA ALA A 226 6.60 8.14 -4.79
C ALA A 226 7.28 6.80 -4.45
N TYR A 227 6.60 5.68 -4.69
CA TYR A 227 7.15 4.35 -4.43
C TYR A 227 8.26 3.98 -5.43
N GLU A 228 8.04 4.20 -6.73
CA GLU A 228 9.09 3.97 -7.74
C GLU A 228 10.32 4.84 -7.44
N MET A 229 10.14 6.11 -7.14
CA MET A 229 11.24 7.04 -6.86
C MET A 229 11.97 6.76 -5.53
N THR A 230 11.41 5.93 -4.65
CA THR A 230 12.00 5.58 -3.35
C THR A 230 12.31 4.09 -3.22
N SER A 231 12.19 3.28 -4.27
CA SER A 231 12.32 1.83 -4.18
C SER A 231 13.76 1.36 -3.92
N SER A 232 14.74 1.94 -4.62
CA SER A 232 16.09 1.36 -4.77
C SER A 232 16.90 1.26 -3.50
N LEU A 233 16.99 2.38 -2.79
CA LEU A 233 17.86 2.49 -1.63
C LEU A 233 17.31 1.67 -0.45
N PRO A 234 15.99 1.71 -0.16
CA PRO A 234 15.35 0.79 0.76
C PRO A 234 15.51 -0.68 0.38
N ASN A 235 15.17 -1.08 -0.86
CA ASN A 235 15.24 -2.49 -1.28
C ASN A 235 16.68 -3.03 -1.21
N ARG A 236 17.68 -2.27 -1.66
CA ARG A 236 19.10 -2.60 -1.44
C ARG A 236 19.44 -2.78 0.03
N SER A 237 18.89 -1.94 0.91
CA SER A 237 19.13 -2.00 2.35
C SER A 237 18.45 -3.22 2.97
N TYR A 238 17.23 -3.57 2.56
CA TYR A 238 16.52 -4.77 2.98
C TYR A 238 17.25 -6.04 2.54
N GLY A 239 17.63 -6.14 1.27
CA GLY A 239 18.41 -7.27 0.74
C GLY A 239 19.73 -7.45 1.48
N ASN A 240 20.47 -6.37 1.74
CA ASN A 240 21.71 -6.43 2.53
C ASN A 240 21.47 -6.83 4.00
N GLY A 241 20.38 -6.34 4.61
CA GLY A 241 19.98 -6.76 5.95
C GLY A 241 19.66 -8.25 6.03
N LEU A 242 18.96 -8.78 5.02
CA LEU A 242 18.61 -10.18 4.95
C LEU A 242 19.84 -11.07 4.72
N ARG A 243 20.78 -10.66 3.85
CA ARG A 243 22.08 -11.33 3.68
C ARG A 243 22.88 -11.38 4.98
N ARG A 244 22.91 -10.26 5.74
CA ARG A 244 23.56 -10.21 7.06
C ARG A 244 22.96 -11.23 8.03
N LEU A 245 21.66 -11.50 7.92
CA LEU A 245 20.93 -12.48 8.75
C LEU A 245 21.02 -13.92 8.22
N GLY A 246 21.79 -14.16 7.15
CA GLY A 246 21.97 -15.49 6.56
C GLY A 246 20.94 -15.86 5.48
N GLY A 247 20.23 -14.88 4.93
CA GLY A 247 19.33 -15.07 3.78
C GLY A 247 20.08 -15.60 2.56
N ASP A 248 19.49 -16.59 1.89
CA ASP A 248 20.00 -17.14 0.64
C ASP A 248 19.53 -16.30 -0.58
N PRO A 249 19.99 -16.60 -1.82
CA PRO A 249 19.58 -15.84 -2.99
C PRO A 249 18.07 -15.86 -3.26
N ALA A 250 17.36 -16.92 -2.89
CA ALA A 250 15.91 -16.97 -3.07
C ALA A 250 15.20 -16.02 -2.10
N ALA A 251 15.69 -15.93 -0.85
CA ALA A 251 15.16 -15.03 0.16
C ALA A 251 15.34 -13.55 -0.22
N THR A 252 16.43 -13.20 -0.93
CA THR A 252 16.73 -11.81 -1.32
C THR A 252 16.20 -11.40 -2.68
N ALA A 253 15.76 -12.36 -3.52
CA ALA A 253 15.38 -12.13 -4.91
C ALA A 253 14.38 -10.99 -5.10
N PHE A 254 13.35 -10.91 -4.26
CA PHE A 254 12.38 -9.81 -4.27
C PHE A 254 13.04 -8.43 -4.19
N TYR A 255 13.94 -8.25 -3.23
CA TYR A 255 14.61 -6.97 -2.99
C TYR A 255 15.66 -6.66 -4.06
N ASP A 256 16.29 -7.69 -4.63
CA ASP A 256 17.28 -7.53 -5.67
C ASP A 256 16.64 -7.14 -7.00
N GLU A 257 15.48 -7.72 -7.34
CA GLU A 257 14.69 -7.35 -8.53
C GLU A 257 14.35 -5.84 -8.53
N HIS A 258 13.84 -5.34 -7.40
CA HIS A 258 13.51 -3.92 -7.24
C HIS A 258 14.73 -2.99 -7.34
N VAL A 259 15.94 -3.49 -7.10
CA VAL A 259 17.16 -2.71 -7.29
C VAL A 259 17.59 -2.67 -8.76
N GLU A 260 17.30 -3.71 -9.53
CA GLU A 260 17.67 -3.81 -10.95
C GLU A 260 16.72 -3.00 -11.85
N ALA A 261 15.43 -2.95 -11.54
CA ALA A 261 14.40 -2.25 -12.33
C ALA A 261 14.51 -0.69 -12.33
N ASP A 262 15.29 -0.12 -11.41
CA ASP A 262 14.89 1.14 -10.79
C ASP A 262 15.28 2.44 -11.50
N ALA A 263 16.45 2.49 -12.15
CA ALA A 263 16.88 3.74 -12.80
C ALA A 263 15.95 4.14 -13.97
N VAL A 264 15.23 3.17 -14.52
CA VAL A 264 14.28 3.37 -15.61
C VAL A 264 12.90 3.71 -15.06
N HIS A 265 12.41 2.97 -14.05
CA HIS A 265 11.09 3.18 -13.48
C HIS A 265 10.93 4.55 -12.81
N GLU A 266 11.94 5.04 -12.08
CA GLU A 266 11.91 6.39 -11.49
C GLU A 266 11.58 7.46 -12.54
N GLN A 267 12.26 7.40 -13.70
CA GLN A 267 12.10 8.37 -14.77
C GLN A 267 10.77 8.19 -15.51
N ILE A 268 10.36 6.95 -15.75
CA ILE A 268 9.05 6.65 -16.34
C ILE A 268 7.94 7.18 -15.44
N ALA A 269 8.00 6.91 -14.14
CA ALA A 269 6.96 7.28 -13.19
C ALA A 269 6.85 8.81 -13.04
N ALA A 270 7.97 9.50 -12.85
CA ALA A 270 7.97 10.95 -12.67
C ALA A 270 7.63 11.69 -13.98
N HIS A 271 8.26 11.33 -15.10
CA HIS A 271 8.17 12.11 -16.34
C HIS A 271 7.11 11.57 -17.31
N ASP A 272 7.23 10.31 -17.73
CA ASP A 272 6.37 9.75 -18.77
C ASP A 272 4.96 9.43 -18.28
N MET A 273 4.81 9.11 -17.00
CA MET A 273 3.52 8.86 -16.35
C MET A 273 2.96 10.14 -15.75
N CYS A 274 3.52 10.64 -14.65
CA CYS A 274 2.98 11.79 -13.92
C CYS A 274 3.09 13.11 -14.70
N GLY A 275 4.24 13.38 -15.32
CA GLY A 275 4.44 14.59 -16.12
C GLY A 275 3.47 14.67 -17.30
N THR A 276 3.33 13.59 -18.08
CA THR A 276 2.39 13.61 -19.22
C THR A 276 0.93 13.61 -18.77
N PHE A 277 0.59 12.94 -17.66
CA PHE A 277 -0.74 13.01 -17.07
C PHE A 277 -1.09 14.44 -16.67
N ALA A 278 -0.21 15.13 -15.94
CA ALA A 278 -0.45 16.49 -15.49
C ALA A 278 -0.66 17.45 -16.67
N LEU A 279 0.10 17.31 -17.75
CA LEU A 279 -0.08 18.13 -18.96
C LEU A 279 -1.42 17.86 -19.67
N ALA A 280 -1.90 16.62 -19.65
CA ALA A 280 -3.17 16.23 -20.27
C ALA A 280 -4.39 16.60 -19.41
N GLU A 281 -4.23 16.58 -18.08
CA GLU A 281 -5.27 16.84 -17.08
C GLU A 281 -4.77 17.86 -16.03
N PRO A 282 -4.59 19.13 -16.44
CA PRO A 282 -3.93 20.15 -15.62
C PRO A 282 -4.66 20.44 -14.31
N GLU A 283 -5.98 20.26 -14.25
CA GLU A 283 -6.77 20.41 -13.04
C GLU A 283 -6.47 19.36 -11.96
N LEU A 284 -5.84 18.23 -12.33
CA LEU A 284 -5.44 17.16 -11.41
C LEU A 284 -3.94 17.15 -11.11
N ALA A 285 -3.15 18.09 -11.64
CA ALA A 285 -1.71 18.18 -11.38
C ALA A 285 -1.40 18.25 -9.87
N GLY A 286 -2.17 19.05 -9.13
CA GLY A 286 -2.08 19.15 -7.67
C GLY A 286 -2.36 17.84 -6.94
N GLN A 287 -3.27 17.03 -7.48
CA GLN A 287 -3.65 15.75 -6.91
C GLN A 287 -2.53 14.71 -7.02
N VAL A 288 -1.70 14.78 -8.07
CA VAL A 288 -0.49 13.94 -8.20
C VAL A 288 0.47 14.20 -7.04
N LEU A 289 0.80 15.46 -6.80
CA LEU A 289 1.72 15.83 -5.72
C LEU A 289 1.15 15.47 -4.34
N TRP A 290 -0.17 15.62 -4.16
CA TRP A 290 -0.85 15.23 -2.92
C TRP A 290 -0.81 13.71 -2.68
N GLY A 291 -1.02 12.89 -3.71
CA GLY A 291 -0.92 11.43 -3.61
C GLY A 291 0.48 10.98 -3.18
N ALA A 292 1.53 11.59 -3.74
CA ALA A 292 2.92 11.32 -3.35
C ALA A 292 3.19 11.68 -1.88
N ARG A 293 2.74 12.87 -1.43
CA ARG A 293 2.87 13.27 -0.01
C ARG A 293 2.12 12.33 0.92
N CYS A 294 0.90 11.91 0.57
CA CYS A 294 0.13 10.96 1.37
C CYS A 294 0.88 9.63 1.52
N ALA A 295 1.45 9.10 0.42
CA ALA A 295 2.20 7.84 0.44
C ALA A 295 3.36 7.89 1.44
N LEU A 296 4.23 8.91 1.32
CA LEU A 296 5.39 9.06 2.21
C LEU A 296 4.97 9.32 3.66
N ALA A 297 3.97 10.17 3.90
CA ALA A 297 3.57 10.51 5.25
C ALA A 297 2.92 9.33 6.00
N VAL A 298 2.10 8.52 5.32
CA VAL A 298 1.50 7.32 5.92
C VAL A 298 2.56 6.24 6.14
N ASP A 299 3.49 6.03 5.21
CA ASP A 299 4.62 5.12 5.40
C ASP A 299 5.52 5.55 6.58
N ASN A 300 5.75 6.86 6.77
CA ASN A 300 6.51 7.38 7.90
C ASN A 300 5.82 7.15 9.24
N LEU A 301 4.50 7.32 9.32
CA LEU A 301 3.75 7.00 10.54
C LEU A 301 3.86 5.50 10.88
N TRP A 302 3.74 4.63 9.87
CA TRP A 302 3.92 3.20 10.06
C TRP A 302 5.35 2.85 10.49
N ALA A 303 6.36 3.41 9.83
CA ALA A 303 7.77 3.15 10.14
C ALA A 303 8.13 3.63 11.56
N THR A 304 7.63 4.79 12.00
CA THR A 304 7.78 5.27 13.37
C THR A 304 7.17 4.28 14.36
N ALA A 305 5.92 3.86 14.15
CA ALA A 305 5.25 2.92 15.07
C ALA A 305 6.00 1.59 15.21
N VAL A 306 6.51 1.03 14.10
CA VAL A 306 7.31 -0.21 14.11
C VAL A 306 8.63 0.00 14.87
N LEU A 307 9.35 1.07 14.59
CA LEU A 307 10.64 1.35 15.22
C LEU A 307 10.50 1.65 16.72
N ASP A 308 9.44 2.34 17.13
CA ASP A 308 9.16 2.65 18.53
C ASP A 308 8.84 1.38 19.32
N ALA A 309 8.04 0.46 18.76
CA ALA A 309 7.76 -0.84 19.38
C ALA A 309 9.05 -1.64 19.60
N TRP A 310 9.89 -1.73 18.57
CA TRP A 310 11.20 -2.41 18.66
C TRP A 310 12.16 -1.73 19.64
N ALA A 311 12.17 -0.40 19.70
CA ALA A 311 12.99 0.34 20.66
C ALA A 311 12.55 0.12 22.11
N ALA A 312 11.25 -0.08 22.34
CA ALA A 312 10.68 -0.46 23.63
C ALA A 312 10.88 -1.95 23.98
N GLY A 313 11.39 -2.77 23.06
CA GLY A 313 11.57 -4.21 23.25
C GLY A 313 10.27 -5.01 23.14
N HIS A 314 9.24 -4.44 22.51
CA HIS A 314 7.97 -5.09 22.24
C HIS A 314 7.86 -5.50 20.76
N THR A 315 6.94 -6.42 20.47
CA THR A 315 6.59 -6.74 19.08
C THR A 315 5.88 -5.54 18.42
N SER A 316 6.12 -5.35 17.12
CA SER A 316 5.40 -4.37 16.29
C SER A 316 4.04 -4.90 15.78
N LEU A 317 3.75 -6.17 16.04
CA LEU A 317 2.49 -6.83 15.71
C LEU A 317 1.48 -6.73 16.86
N ARG A 318 0.22 -7.04 16.57
CA ARG A 318 -0.85 -7.15 17.57
C ARG A 318 -0.73 -8.46 18.34
N GLU A 319 -1.02 -8.38 19.64
CA GLU A 319 -1.20 -9.52 20.55
C GLU A 319 -2.69 -9.80 20.84
#